data_AF-A0A520KKW4-F1
#
_entry.id   AF-A0A520KKW4-F1
#
_cell.length_a   1.000
_cell.length_b   1.000
_cell.length_c   1.000
_cell.angle_alpha   90.00
_cell.angle_beta   90.00
_cell.angle_gamma   90.00
#
_symmetry.space_group_name_H-M   'P 1'
#
loop_
_entity.id
_entity.type
_entity.pdbx_description
1 polymer ?
#
loop_
_entity_poly.entity_id
_entity_poly.type
_entity_poly.pdbx_seq_one_letter_code
_entity_poly.pdbx_strand_id
1 'polypeptide(L)'
;MGKQRTVPVKLDVDSGDDTLLRKTVDEFLWAANYTTRQAFKGEYVTTSKTTLHNKTYEDVRDQTALQSNHVQAARNKAAEACKSVVARWKQGKKASMPHFTSPHLVYDHRTATFHEEHVSLATVDGRIEADYILPDKERNTPHAEYFFSDEYETTGAELHHNNGNWMLHIHCKREVE
;
A
#
# COMPACT_ATOMS: atom_id res chain seq x y z
N MET A 1 20.75 -2.83 12.36
CA MET A 1 19.78 -2.21 11.43
C MET A 1 19.29 -3.31 10.52
N GLY A 2 18.02 -3.72 10.64
CA GLY A 2 17.48 -4.90 9.97
C GLY A 2 17.56 -4.85 8.43
N LYS A 3 17.58 -6.02 7.79
CA LYS A 3 17.62 -6.16 6.32
C LYS A 3 16.17 -6.17 5.80
N GLN A 4 15.86 -5.28 4.86
CA GLN A 4 14.56 -5.20 4.19
C GLN A 4 14.64 -5.72 2.75
N ARG A 5 13.64 -6.48 2.34
CA ARG A 5 13.48 -7.03 0.98
C ARG A 5 12.05 -6.87 0.51
N THR A 6 11.88 -6.74 -0.80
CA THR A 6 10.56 -6.67 -1.44
C THR A 6 10.47 -7.77 -2.48
N VAL A 7 9.46 -8.62 -2.37
CA VAL A 7 9.24 -9.75 -3.27
C VAL A 7 7.98 -9.47 -4.10
N PRO A 8 8.10 -9.27 -5.43
CA PRO A 8 6.93 -9.11 -6.29
C PRO A 8 6.32 -10.47 -6.62
N VAL A 9 5.03 -10.64 -6.34
CA VAL A 9 4.27 -11.87 -6.63
C VAL A 9 3.07 -11.51 -7.49
N LYS A 10 2.88 -12.22 -8.61
CA LYS A 10 1.68 -12.05 -9.42
C LYS A 10 0.52 -12.79 -8.75
N LEU A 11 -0.65 -12.18 -8.72
CA LEU A 11 -1.87 -12.80 -8.21
C LEU A 11 -2.72 -13.35 -9.36
N ASP A 12 -3.30 -14.54 -9.17
CA ASP A 12 -4.42 -15.03 -9.96
C ASP A 12 -5.71 -14.51 -9.34
N VAL A 13 -6.44 -13.69 -10.08
CA VAL A 13 -7.59 -12.92 -9.57
C VAL A 13 -8.73 -13.09 -10.55
N ASP A 14 -9.87 -13.58 -10.07
CA ASP A 14 -11.06 -13.71 -10.90
C ASP A 14 -11.72 -12.36 -11.21
N SER A 15 -12.71 -12.34 -12.10
CA SER A 15 -13.36 -11.09 -12.52
C SER A 15 -14.13 -10.36 -11.40
N GLY A 16 -14.68 -11.11 -10.44
CA GLY A 16 -15.39 -10.53 -9.29
C GLY A 16 -14.43 -9.83 -8.35
N ASP A 17 -13.34 -10.52 -8.02
CA ASP A 17 -12.29 -10.00 -7.15
C ASP A 17 -11.51 -8.86 -7.81
N ASP A 18 -11.27 -8.91 -9.12
CA ASP A 18 -10.69 -7.79 -9.89
C ASP A 18 -11.54 -6.53 -9.75
N THR A 19 -12.86 -6.67 -9.82
CA THR A 19 -13.80 -5.55 -9.66
C THR A 19 -13.71 -4.95 -8.25
N LEU A 20 -13.66 -5.80 -7.22
CA LEU A 20 -13.52 -5.37 -5.82
C LEU A 20 -12.18 -4.67 -5.56
N LEU A 21 -11.08 -5.21 -6.10
CA LEU A 21 -9.75 -4.61 -5.97
C LEU A 21 -9.65 -3.27 -6.69
N ARG A 22 -10.18 -3.15 -7.92
CA ARG A 22 -10.22 -1.87 -8.65
C ARG A 22 -10.98 -0.81 -7.85
N LYS A 23 -12.17 -1.14 -7.35
CA LYS A 23 -12.96 -0.21 -6.54
C LYS A 23 -12.21 0.20 -5.27
N THR A 24 -11.56 -0.75 -4.59
CA THR A 24 -10.76 -0.47 -3.39
C THR A 24 -9.57 0.44 -3.71
N VAL A 25 -8.88 0.21 -4.84
CA VAL A 25 -7.81 1.08 -5.32
C VAL A 25 -8.32 2.49 -5.60
N ASP A 26 -9.43 2.64 -6.31
CA ASP A 26 -9.99 3.95 -6.67
C ASP A 26 -10.32 4.78 -5.41
N GLU A 27 -10.98 4.16 -4.44
CA GLU A 27 -11.29 4.81 -3.16
C GLU A 27 -10.02 5.13 -2.35
N PHE A 28 -9.03 4.23 -2.34
CA PHE A 28 -7.74 4.45 -1.67
C PHE A 28 -6.98 5.64 -2.28
N LEU A 29 -6.91 5.70 -3.61
CA LEU A 29 -6.27 6.81 -4.32
C LEU A 29 -7.03 8.12 -4.08
N TRP A 30 -8.36 8.07 -4.08
CA TRP A 30 -9.17 9.24 -3.76
C TRP A 30 -8.87 9.74 -2.34
N ALA A 31 -8.82 8.86 -1.34
CA ALA A 31 -8.53 9.18 0.05
C ALA A 31 -7.12 9.76 0.24
N ALA A 32 -6.12 9.17 -0.41
CA ALA A 32 -4.74 9.65 -0.38
C ALA A 32 -4.63 11.04 -1.02
N ASN A 33 -5.26 11.24 -2.18
CA ASN A 33 -5.29 12.52 -2.87
C ASN A 33 -6.07 13.59 -2.10
N TYR A 34 -7.20 13.23 -1.48
CA TYR A 34 -7.96 14.12 -0.59
C TYR A 34 -7.08 14.58 0.57
N THR A 35 -6.42 13.63 1.23
CA THR A 35 -5.53 13.94 2.35
C THR A 35 -4.36 14.84 1.92
N THR A 36 -3.77 14.60 0.76
CA THR A 36 -2.73 15.48 0.20
C THR A 36 -3.26 16.90 -0.05
N ARG A 37 -4.45 17.07 -0.66
CA ARG A 37 -5.04 18.41 -0.84
C ARG A 37 -5.24 19.11 0.51
N GLN A 38 -5.72 18.40 1.53
CA GLN A 38 -5.90 18.96 2.86
C GLN A 38 -4.57 19.33 3.53
N ALA A 39 -3.50 18.59 3.25
CA ALA A 39 -2.14 18.89 3.73
C ALA A 39 -1.58 20.22 3.19
N PHE A 40 -2.01 20.62 1.98
CA PHE A 40 -1.53 21.81 1.27
C PHE A 40 -2.39 23.07 1.45
N LYS A 41 -3.50 23.02 2.22
CA LYS A 41 -4.38 24.19 2.43
C LYS A 41 -3.81 25.27 3.36
N GLY A 42 -2.80 24.96 4.16
CA GLY A 42 -2.21 25.89 5.12
C GLY A 42 -1.04 26.68 4.54
N GLU A 43 -0.51 27.61 5.34
CA GLU A 43 0.74 28.34 5.02
C GLU A 43 1.93 27.38 4.84
N TYR A 44 1.93 26.26 5.59
CA TYR A 44 2.92 25.20 5.50
C TYR A 44 2.26 23.87 5.12
N VAL A 45 3.01 23.02 4.40
CA VAL A 45 2.59 21.66 4.08
C VAL A 45 2.58 20.82 5.36
N THR A 46 1.41 20.31 5.73
CA THR A 46 1.27 19.45 6.92
C THR A 46 1.80 18.05 6.62
N THR A 47 2.82 17.60 7.36
CA THR A 47 3.44 16.27 7.20
C THR A 47 3.19 15.32 8.38
N SER A 48 2.55 15.81 9.44
CA SER A 48 2.23 15.03 10.63
C SER A 48 1.06 14.08 10.35
N LYS A 49 1.28 12.78 10.56
CA LYS A 49 0.24 11.74 10.40
C LYS A 49 -0.93 12.00 11.35
N THR A 50 -0.68 12.32 12.61
CA THR A 50 -1.74 12.59 13.60
C THR A 50 -2.56 13.81 13.21
N THR A 51 -1.91 14.90 12.79
CA THR A 51 -2.60 16.11 12.36
C THR A 51 -3.46 15.87 11.12
N LEU A 52 -2.93 15.14 10.13
CA LEU A 52 -3.70 14.77 8.94
C LEU A 52 -4.86 13.85 9.28
N HIS A 53 -4.66 12.88 10.18
CA HIS A 53 -5.73 11.98 10.63
C HIS A 53 -6.91 12.76 11.21
N ASN A 54 -6.66 13.62 12.20
CA ASN A 54 -7.71 14.41 12.85
C ASN A 54 -8.44 15.33 11.85
N LYS A 55 -7.75 15.76 10.78
CA LYS A 55 -8.30 16.66 9.77
C LYS A 55 -9.12 15.93 8.70
N THR A 56 -8.82 14.67 8.38
CA THR A 56 -9.34 14.03 7.17
C THR A 56 -10.05 12.70 7.40
N TYR A 57 -9.94 12.11 8.59
CA TYR A 57 -10.44 10.75 8.83
C TYR A 57 -11.95 10.64 8.66
N GLU A 58 -12.73 11.49 9.32
CA GLU A 58 -14.20 11.46 9.22
C GLU A 58 -14.67 11.72 7.78
N ASP A 59 -14.17 12.78 7.14
CA ASP A 59 -14.50 13.08 5.73
C ASP A 59 -14.23 11.93 4.77
N VAL A 60 -13.15 11.16 5.00
CA VAL A 60 -12.81 10.00 4.18
C VAL A 60 -13.72 8.82 4.51
N ARG A 61 -14.01 8.59 5.79
CA ARG A 61 -14.93 7.53 6.23
C ARG A 61 -16.36 7.75 5.74
N ASP A 62 -16.78 8.99 5.57
CA ASP A 62 -18.10 9.34 5.05
C ASP A 62 -18.19 9.20 3.51
N GLN A 63 -17.08 9.37 2.80
CA GLN A 63 -17.04 9.37 1.33
C GLN A 63 -16.57 8.05 0.72
N THR A 64 -16.14 7.09 1.53
CA THR A 64 -15.57 5.81 1.05
C THR A 64 -16.09 4.64 1.87
N ALA A 65 -16.10 3.46 1.27
CA ALA A 65 -16.34 2.18 1.93
C ALA A 65 -15.05 1.58 2.52
N LEU A 66 -13.89 2.24 2.35
CA LEU A 66 -12.60 1.79 2.87
C LEU A 66 -12.65 1.51 4.37
N GLN A 67 -12.20 0.32 4.76
CA GLN A 67 -11.95 0.00 6.18
C GLN A 67 -10.98 1.00 6.84
N SER A 68 -11.09 1.17 8.16
CA SER A 68 -10.28 2.15 8.93
C SER A 68 -8.78 2.03 8.66
N ASN A 69 -8.25 0.82 8.54
CA ASN A 69 -6.83 0.59 8.26
C ASN A 69 -6.42 1.11 6.87
N HIS A 70 -7.25 0.93 5.84
CA HIS A 70 -6.98 1.50 4.51
C HIS A 70 -7.04 3.03 4.52
N VAL A 71 -7.97 3.63 5.26
CA VAL A 71 -8.01 5.10 5.44
C VAL A 71 -6.71 5.61 6.08
N GLN A 72 -6.25 4.92 7.12
CA GLN A 72 -4.99 5.26 7.79
C GLN A 72 -3.76 5.05 6.90
N ALA A 73 -3.76 4.00 6.06
CA ALA A 73 -2.72 3.72 5.09
C ALA A 73 -2.68 4.78 3.97
N ALA A 74 -3.83 5.20 3.45
CA ALA A 74 -3.95 6.28 2.47
C ALA A 74 -3.42 7.61 3.04
N ARG A 75 -3.79 7.93 4.30
CA ARG A 75 -3.23 9.06 5.04
C ARG A 75 -1.71 8.96 5.20
N ASN A 76 -1.19 7.79 5.53
CA ASN A 76 0.26 7.57 5.65
C ASN A 76 0.97 7.83 4.31
N LYS A 77 0.43 7.30 3.21
CA LYS A 77 0.96 7.52 1.86
C LYS A 77 1.02 9.01 1.51
N ALA A 78 -0.08 9.74 1.77
CA ALA A 78 -0.14 11.18 1.59
C ALA A 78 0.90 11.93 2.44
N ALA A 79 1.02 11.58 3.73
CA ALA A 79 1.97 12.21 4.65
C ALA A 79 3.44 12.01 4.21
N GLU A 80 3.82 10.78 3.82
CA GLU A 80 5.18 10.51 3.34
C GLU A 80 5.49 11.23 2.02
N ALA A 81 4.52 11.31 1.11
CA ALA A 81 4.69 12.09 -0.13
C ALA A 81 4.87 13.59 0.16
N CYS A 82 4.09 14.15 1.10
CA CYS A 82 4.24 15.54 1.55
C CYS A 82 5.60 15.79 2.20
N LYS A 83 6.11 14.84 3.01
CA LYS A 83 7.47 14.93 3.58
C LYS A 83 8.53 14.97 2.48
N SER A 84 8.39 14.14 1.45
CA SER A 84 9.31 14.12 0.30
C SER A 84 9.34 15.47 -0.43
N VAL A 85 8.19 16.11 -0.61
CA VAL A 85 8.10 17.47 -1.19
C VAL A 85 8.84 18.49 -0.32
N VAL A 86 8.57 18.51 0.99
CA VAL A 86 9.25 19.42 1.92
C VAL A 86 10.77 19.18 1.95
N ALA A 87 11.21 17.92 1.90
CA ALA A 87 12.62 17.58 1.83
C ALA A 87 13.28 18.08 0.53
N ARG A 88 12.58 18.02 -0.61
CA ARG A 88 13.06 18.60 -1.88
C ARG A 88 13.18 20.12 -1.79
N TRP A 89 12.19 20.81 -1.23
CA TRP A 89 12.24 22.27 -1.05
C TRP A 89 13.42 22.69 -0.16
N LYS A 90 13.70 21.95 0.93
CA LYS A 90 14.87 22.18 1.79
C LYS A 90 16.20 22.05 1.05
N GLN A 91 16.23 21.28 -0.04
CA GLN A 91 17.40 21.14 -0.92
C GLN A 91 17.40 22.14 -2.09
N GLY A 92 16.51 23.15 -2.08
CA GLY A 92 16.35 24.11 -3.18
C GLY A 92 15.75 23.51 -4.45
N LYS A 93 15.22 22.28 -4.40
CA LYS A 93 14.66 21.58 -5.56
C LYS A 93 13.18 21.91 -5.73
N LYS A 94 12.75 22.07 -6.98
CA LYS A 94 11.33 22.18 -7.31
C LYS A 94 10.59 20.87 -7.03
N ALA A 95 9.41 21.01 -6.44
CA ALA A 95 8.44 19.95 -6.19
C ALA A 95 7.03 20.58 -6.07
N SER A 96 6.02 19.88 -6.58
CA SER A 96 4.61 20.29 -6.55
C SER A 96 3.81 19.41 -5.58
N MET A 97 2.55 19.79 -5.34
CA MET A 97 1.61 18.94 -4.61
C MET A 97 1.54 17.54 -5.25
N PRO A 98 1.73 16.45 -4.47
CA PRO A 98 1.63 15.10 -4.99
C PRO A 98 0.22 14.79 -5.51
N HIS A 99 0.14 14.00 -6.58
CA HIS A 99 -1.11 13.44 -7.07
C HIS A 99 -0.89 11.99 -7.47
N PHE A 100 -1.64 11.07 -6.87
CA PHE A 100 -1.52 9.64 -7.09
C PHE A 100 -2.49 9.20 -8.19
N THR A 101 -1.95 8.64 -9.27
CA THR A 101 -2.71 8.16 -10.43
C THR A 101 -2.42 6.72 -10.79
N SER A 102 -1.23 6.20 -10.43
CA SER A 102 -0.89 4.79 -10.65
C SER A 102 -1.77 3.90 -9.75
N PRO A 103 -2.51 2.91 -10.28
CA PRO A 103 -3.35 2.01 -9.51
C PRO A 103 -2.54 1.23 -8.46
N HIS A 104 -2.73 1.57 -7.18
CA HIS A 104 -2.08 0.88 -6.08
C HIS A 104 -2.89 0.91 -4.78
N LEU A 105 -2.61 -0.04 -3.90
CA LEU A 105 -3.24 -0.19 -2.59
C LEU A 105 -2.22 -0.71 -1.58
N VAL A 106 -2.19 -0.14 -0.38
CA VAL A 106 -1.25 -0.52 0.68
C VAL A 106 -1.93 -1.42 1.70
N TYR A 107 -1.30 -2.56 1.97
CA TYR A 107 -1.71 -3.55 2.94
C TYR A 107 -0.73 -3.66 4.10
N ASP A 108 -1.26 -3.79 5.31
CA ASP A 108 -0.56 -4.16 6.54
C ASP A 108 -1.08 -5.51 7.08
N HIS A 109 -0.53 -5.99 8.21
CA HIS A 109 -0.94 -7.24 8.85
C HIS A 109 -2.43 -7.30 9.27
N ARG A 110 -3.14 -6.16 9.29
CA ARG A 110 -4.57 -6.11 9.63
C ARG A 110 -5.46 -6.17 8.41
N THR A 111 -4.90 -5.96 7.22
CA THR A 111 -5.62 -5.85 5.96
C THR A 111 -5.21 -6.93 4.96
N ALA A 112 -4.02 -7.51 5.11
CA ALA A 112 -3.57 -8.70 4.39
C ALA A 112 -3.19 -9.84 5.35
N THR A 113 -3.50 -11.05 4.91
CA THR A 113 -3.06 -12.29 5.56
C THR A 113 -2.33 -13.13 4.50
N PHE A 114 -1.05 -13.40 4.73
CA PHE A 114 -0.21 -14.14 3.79
C PHE A 114 -0.21 -15.62 4.17
N HIS A 115 -0.63 -16.48 3.25
CA HIS A 115 -0.52 -17.93 3.36
C HIS A 115 0.60 -18.44 2.44
N GLU A 116 0.86 -19.75 2.44
CA GLU A 116 1.90 -20.35 1.58
C GLU A 116 1.56 -20.26 0.09
N GLU A 117 0.29 -20.50 -0.28
CA GLU A 117 -0.12 -20.60 -1.69
C GLU A 117 -1.02 -19.45 -2.15
N HIS A 118 -1.59 -18.69 -1.22
CA HIS A 118 -2.50 -17.58 -1.52
C HIS A 118 -2.37 -16.43 -0.51
N VAL A 119 -3.03 -15.32 -0.82
CA VAL A 119 -3.19 -14.18 0.08
C VAL A 119 -4.67 -13.87 0.27
N SER A 120 -5.06 -13.54 1.51
CA SER A 120 -6.37 -12.97 1.79
C SER A 120 -6.24 -11.46 1.96
N LEU A 121 -6.98 -10.69 1.16
CA LEU A 121 -6.87 -9.23 1.07
C LEU A 121 -8.21 -8.57 1.41
N ALA A 122 -8.19 -7.63 2.36
CA ALA A 122 -9.35 -6.82 2.68
C ALA A 122 -9.70 -5.87 1.53
N THR A 123 -10.98 -5.69 1.26
CA THR A 123 -11.48 -4.79 0.22
C THR A 123 -12.48 -3.79 0.81
N VAL A 124 -13.13 -3.02 -0.06
CA VAL A 124 -14.32 -2.22 0.29
C VAL A 124 -15.54 -3.07 0.65
N ASP A 125 -15.54 -4.36 0.31
CA ASP A 125 -16.62 -5.30 0.62
C ASP A 125 -16.04 -6.67 0.99
N GLY A 126 -15.84 -6.88 2.28
CA GLY A 126 -15.28 -8.12 2.80
C GLY A 126 -13.79 -8.31 2.48
N ARG A 127 -13.42 -9.54 2.14
CA ARG A 127 -12.07 -9.94 1.74
C ARG A 127 -12.16 -10.84 0.52
N ILE A 128 -11.10 -10.82 -0.28
CA ILE A 128 -10.87 -11.76 -1.37
C ILE A 128 -9.77 -12.75 -0.99
N GLU A 129 -9.69 -13.87 -1.69
CA GLU A 129 -8.56 -14.81 -1.64
C GLU A 129 -7.99 -14.96 -3.04
N ALA A 130 -6.69 -14.69 -3.20
CA ALA A 130 -6.03 -14.74 -4.50
C ALA A 130 -4.79 -15.64 -4.43
N ASP A 131 -4.71 -16.61 -5.34
CA ASP A 131 -3.60 -17.54 -5.42
C ASP A 131 -2.35 -16.84 -5.97
N TYR A 132 -1.18 -17.29 -5.53
CA TYR A 132 0.09 -16.82 -6.07
C TYR A 132 0.43 -17.54 -7.37
N ILE A 133 0.75 -16.76 -8.41
CA ILE A 133 1.40 -17.29 -9.61
C ILE A 133 2.90 -17.30 -9.36
N LEU A 134 3.38 -18.41 -8.80
CA LEU A 134 4.79 -18.60 -8.44
C LEU A 134 5.59 -19.21 -9.60
N PRO A 135 6.88 -18.85 -9.74
CA PRO A 135 7.81 -19.60 -10.58
C PRO A 135 8.03 -21.01 -10.01
N ASP A 136 8.56 -21.91 -10.85
CA ASP A 136 8.86 -23.29 -10.48
C ASP A 136 9.69 -23.39 -9.18
N LYS A 137 9.27 -24.29 -8.27
CA LYS A 137 9.80 -24.45 -6.91
C LYS A 137 11.26 -24.90 -6.89
N GLU A 138 11.76 -25.50 -7.97
CA GLU A 138 13.16 -25.97 -8.09
C GLU A 138 14.18 -24.84 -8.34
N ARG A 139 13.73 -23.59 -8.52
CA ARG A 139 14.62 -22.45 -8.77
C ARG A 139 14.94 -21.71 -7.47
N ASN A 140 16.19 -21.29 -7.31
CA ASN A 140 16.55 -20.26 -6.33
C ASN A 140 15.84 -18.95 -6.70
N THR A 141 14.71 -18.67 -6.05
CA THR A 141 13.91 -17.47 -6.31
C THR A 141 13.82 -16.59 -5.05
N PRO A 142 13.62 -15.27 -5.22
CA PRO A 142 13.37 -14.36 -4.08
C PRO A 142 12.18 -14.76 -3.21
N HIS A 143 11.24 -15.55 -3.75
CA HIS A 143 10.10 -16.09 -3.03
C HIS A 143 10.56 -17.07 -1.94
N ALA A 144 11.38 -18.05 -2.31
CA ALA A 144 11.94 -19.02 -1.36
C ALA A 144 12.98 -18.37 -0.42
N GLU A 145 13.81 -17.44 -0.93
CA GLU A 145 14.88 -16.82 -0.13
C GLU A 145 14.36 -15.83 0.92
N TYR A 146 13.24 -15.15 0.67
CA TYR A 146 12.76 -14.07 1.53
C TYR A 146 11.31 -14.21 1.97
N PHE A 147 10.38 -14.58 1.10
CA PHE A 147 8.96 -14.56 1.44
C PHE A 147 8.54 -15.80 2.22
N PHE A 148 8.97 -16.99 1.79
CA PHE A 148 8.70 -18.28 2.45
C PHE A 148 9.82 -18.71 3.41
N SER A 149 10.74 -17.81 3.74
CA SER A 149 11.84 -18.07 4.65
C SER A 149 11.45 -17.70 6.07
N ASP A 150 11.60 -18.62 7.02
CA ASP A 150 11.39 -18.35 8.46
C ASP A 150 12.33 -17.28 9.03
N GLU A 151 13.44 -16.96 8.33
CA GLU A 151 14.33 -15.88 8.74
C GLU A 151 13.74 -14.47 8.53
N TYR A 152 12.70 -14.31 7.71
CA TYR A 152 12.12 -13.00 7.41
C TYR A 152 10.65 -12.95 7.81
N GLU A 153 10.26 -11.85 8.44
CA GLU A 153 8.86 -11.56 8.75
C GLU A 153 8.24 -10.69 7.66
N THR A 154 7.00 -11.00 7.26
CA THR A 154 6.22 -10.12 6.39
C THR A 154 5.65 -8.95 7.18
N THR A 155 5.86 -7.73 6.68
CA THR A 155 5.48 -6.49 7.36
C THR A 155 4.28 -5.78 6.69
N GLY A 156 3.86 -6.27 5.53
CA GLY A 156 2.80 -5.70 4.71
C GLY A 156 3.12 -5.88 3.23
N ALA A 157 2.33 -5.25 2.37
CA ALA A 157 2.55 -5.27 0.93
C ALA A 157 2.01 -4.00 0.26
N GLU A 158 2.48 -3.74 -0.96
CA GLU A 158 1.83 -2.80 -1.87
C GLU A 158 1.33 -3.55 -3.10
N LEU A 159 0.02 -3.53 -3.31
CA LEU A 159 -0.61 -4.10 -4.49
C LEU A 159 -0.58 -3.07 -5.60
N HIS A 160 -0.19 -3.49 -6.80
CA HIS A 160 -0.16 -2.66 -8.00
C HIS A 160 -0.94 -3.34 -9.13
N HIS A 161 -1.64 -2.56 -9.94
CA HIS A 161 -2.24 -3.04 -11.17
C HIS A 161 -1.60 -2.39 -12.39
N ASN A 162 -0.99 -3.19 -13.26
CA ASN A 162 -0.41 -2.74 -14.52
C ASN A 162 -0.61 -3.80 -15.62
N ASN A 163 -0.81 -3.36 -16.86
CA ASN A 163 -0.92 -4.24 -18.03
C ASN A 163 -1.90 -5.42 -17.84
N GLY A 164 -3.01 -5.22 -17.12
CA GLY A 164 -4.01 -6.24 -16.83
C GLY A 164 -3.60 -7.27 -15.76
N ASN A 165 -2.50 -7.06 -15.04
CA ASN A 165 -2.01 -7.97 -14.00
C ASN A 165 -1.99 -7.27 -12.64
N TRP A 166 -2.33 -8.04 -11.60
CA TRP A 166 -2.15 -7.68 -10.20
C TRP A 166 -0.79 -8.19 -9.69
N MET A 167 0.03 -7.26 -9.22
CA MET A 167 1.36 -7.54 -8.65
C MET A 167 1.38 -7.11 -7.19
N LEU A 168 1.55 -8.07 -6.29
CA LEU A 168 1.68 -7.84 -4.85
C LEU A 168 3.16 -7.74 -4.48
N HIS A 169 3.59 -6.56 -4.05
CA HIS A 169 4.96 -6.31 -3.63
C HIS A 169 5.06 -6.52 -2.11
N ILE A 170 5.45 -7.72 -1.69
CA ILE A 170 5.46 -8.13 -0.28
C ILE A 170 6.73 -7.62 0.40
N HIS A 171 6.57 -6.92 1.52
CA HIS A 171 7.67 -6.36 2.29
C HIS A 171 8.13 -7.33 3.38
N CYS A 172 9.35 -7.84 3.26
CA CYS A 172 9.97 -8.80 4.18
C CYS A 172 11.08 -8.11 4.99
N LYS A 173 11.14 -8.34 6.30
CA LYS A 173 12.16 -7.78 7.19
C LYS A 173 12.79 -8.88 8.03
N ARG A 174 14.10 -8.83 8.19
CA ARG A 174 14.85 -9.63 9.17
C ARG A 174 15.64 -8.71 10.10
N GLU A 175 15.57 -8.95 11.40
CA GLU A 175 16.49 -8.29 12.32
C GLU A 175 17.90 -8.87 12.15
N VAL A 176 18.89 -7.99 12.06
CA VAL A 176 20.29 -8.40 11.99
C VAL A 176 20.87 -8.13 13.37
N GLU A 177 21.37 -9.20 14.01
CA GLU A 177 22.14 -9.13 15.26
C GLU A 177 23.38 -8.23 15.11
#